data_AF-A0A956LF22-F1
#
_entry.id   AF-A0A956LF22-F1
#
_cell.length_a   1.000
_cell.length_b   1.000
_cell.length_c   1.000
_cell.angle_alpha   90.00
_cell.angle_beta   90.00
_cell.angle_gamma   90.00
#
_symmetry.space_group_name_H-M   'P 1'
#
loop_
_entity.id
_entity.type
_entity.pdbx_description
1 polymer ?
#
loop_
_entity_poly.entity_id
_entity_poly.type
_entity_poly.pdbx_seq_one_letter_code
_entity_poly.pdbx_strand_id
1 'polypeptide(L)'
;VDIGYEALDTVYTVAVLRFNRLGRYPPGHFTDPQVLEHVQSFQARLEAIERTIVARNTGDPRGEGRPRPLPYPYLLPSRITASINS
;
A
#
# COMPACT_ATOMS: atom_id res chain seq x y z
N VAL A 1 2.65 -36.05 2.00
CA VAL A 1 2.68 -34.59 2.19
C VAL A 1 2.15 -34.02 0.88
N ASP A 2 0.84 -34.12 0.67
CA ASP A 2 -0.17 -33.11 1.02
C ASP A 2 0.04 -31.80 0.23
N ILE A 3 -0.24 -31.88 -1.09
CA ILE A 3 -0.11 -30.78 -2.07
C ILE A 3 -0.86 -29.51 -1.58
N GLY A 4 -1.93 -29.69 -0.81
CA GLY A 4 -2.67 -28.58 -0.21
C GLY A 4 -1.84 -27.81 0.81
N TYR A 5 -1.05 -28.51 1.64
CA TYR A 5 -0.20 -27.87 2.64
C TYR A 5 0.93 -27.06 2.00
N GLU A 6 1.61 -27.62 1.00
CA GLU A 6 2.71 -26.97 0.29
C GLU A 6 2.24 -25.73 -0.49
N ALA A 7 1.08 -25.81 -1.14
CA ALA A 7 0.49 -24.67 -1.84
C ALA A 7 0.11 -23.54 -0.87
N LEU A 8 -0.48 -23.87 0.29
CA LEU A 8 -0.84 -22.88 1.30
C LEU A 8 0.40 -22.20 1.89
N ASP A 9 1.44 -22.97 2.22
CA ASP A 9 2.69 -22.44 2.77
C ASP A 9 3.40 -21.49 1.79
N THR A 10 3.46 -21.90 0.51
CA THR A 10 4.04 -21.08 -0.56
C THR A 10 3.26 -19.76 -0.73
N VAL A 11 1.93 -19.83 -0.84
CA VAL A 11 1.09 -18.64 -1.01
C VAL A 11 1.22 -17.70 0.19
N TYR A 12 1.26 -18.24 1.41
CA TYR A 12 1.41 -17.44 2.63
C TYR A 12 2.75 -16.71 2.65
N THR A 13 3.84 -17.42 2.34
CA THR A 13 5.20 -16.86 2.36
C THR A 13 5.34 -15.70 1.38
N VAL A 14 4.92 -15.88 0.13
CA VAL A 14 4.98 -14.82 -0.90
C VAL A 14 4.04 -13.65 -0.54
N ALA A 15 2.88 -13.93 0.04
CA ALA A 15 1.92 -12.89 0.39
C ALA A 15 2.35 -11.99 1.55
N VAL A 16 3.13 -12.50 2.51
CA VAL A 16 3.51 -11.77 3.74
C VAL A 16 4.77 -10.92 3.56
N LEU A 17 5.69 -11.31 2.67
CA LEU A 17 6.96 -10.60 2.49
C LEU A 17 6.73 -9.20 1.88
N ARG A 18 7.16 -8.16 2.61
CA ARG A 18 7.08 -6.74 2.21
C ARG A 18 8.35 -6.01 2.64
N PHE A 19 9.33 -5.90 1.75
CA PHE A 19 10.65 -5.34 2.09
C PHE A 19 10.77 -3.83 1.92
N ASN A 20 9.84 -3.17 1.22
CA ASN A 20 9.82 -1.73 1.03
C ASN A 20 8.38 -1.21 0.90
N ARG A 21 8.21 0.11 0.79
CA ARG A 21 6.90 0.76 0.67
C ARG A 21 6.94 1.83 -0.41
N LEU A 22 5.92 1.87 -1.25
CA LEU A 22 5.76 2.91 -2.27
C LEU A 22 5.83 4.32 -1.64
N GLY A 23 6.64 5.19 -2.24
CA GLY A 23 6.84 6.56 -1.77
C GLY A 23 7.76 6.70 -0.55
N ARG A 24 8.26 5.61 0.05
CA ARG A 24 9.27 5.66 1.10
C ARG A 24 10.66 5.53 0.50
N TYR A 25 11.39 6.64 0.51
CA TYR A 25 12.79 6.69 0.09
C TYR A 25 13.67 7.00 1.32
N PRO A 26 14.80 6.27 1.53
CA PRO A 26 15.71 6.56 2.64
C PRO A 26 16.32 7.96 2.56
N PRO A 27 16.80 8.53 3.67
CA PRO A 27 17.56 9.77 3.66
C PRO A 27 18.75 9.71 2.68
N GLY A 28 18.95 10.78 1.92
CA GLY A 28 20.03 10.85 0.92
C GLY A 28 19.77 10.09 -0.39
N HIS A 29 18.59 9.47 -0.57
CA HIS A 29 18.24 8.79 -1.81
C HIS A 29 18.14 9.75 -3.00
N PHE A 30 17.67 10.98 -2.75
CA PHE A 30 17.71 12.08 -3.71
C PHE A 30 18.56 13.21 -3.14
N THR A 31 19.51 13.69 -3.94
CA THR A 31 20.42 14.79 -3.58
C THR A 31 20.07 16.10 -4.28
N ASP A 32 19.29 16.03 -5.36
CA ASP A 32 18.79 17.20 -6.09
C ASP A 32 17.63 17.85 -5.32
N PRO A 33 17.76 19.12 -4.88
CA PRO A 33 16.70 19.85 -4.18
C PRO A 33 15.39 19.95 -4.97
N GLN A 34 15.44 20.01 -6.30
CA GLN A 34 14.23 20.12 -7.14
C GLN A 34 13.38 18.84 -7.08
N VAL A 35 14.03 17.68 -6.94
CA VAL A 35 13.34 16.39 -6.82
C VAL A 35 12.64 16.25 -5.47
N LEU A 36 13.18 16.88 -4.41
CA LEU A 36 12.62 16.76 -3.05
C LEU A 36 11.18 17.27 -2.97
N GLU A 37 10.87 18.39 -3.63
CA GLU A 37 9.50 18.93 -3.67
C GLU A 37 8.54 17.95 -4.35
N HIS A 38 8.95 17.36 -5.47
CA HIS A 38 8.14 16.37 -6.18
C HIS A 38 7.92 15.10 -5.34
N VAL A 39 8.94 14.65 -4.61
CA VAL A 39 8.84 13.49 -3.70
C VAL A 39 7.85 13.78 -2.57
N GLN A 40 7.91 14.97 -1.97
CA GLN A 40 6.96 15.37 -0.92
C GLN A 40 5.52 15.45 -1.46
N SER A 41 5.34 16.05 -2.64
CA SER A 41 4.03 16.11 -3.31
C SER A 41 3.48 14.72 -3.62
N PHE A 42 4.33 13.81 -4.10
CA PHE A 42 3.97 12.42 -4.33
C PHE A 42 3.54 11.70 -3.04
N GLN A 43 4.32 11.85 -1.96
CA GLN A 43 3.98 11.27 -0.65
C GLN A 43 2.65 11.80 -0.11
N ALA A 44 2.43 13.12 -0.16
CA ALA A 44 1.17 13.74 0.24
C ALA A 44 -0.02 13.22 -0.59
N ARG A 45 0.19 13.00 -1.89
CA ARG A 45 -0.84 12.42 -2.77
C ARG A 45 -1.15 10.97 -2.39
N LEU A 46 -0.15 10.15 -2.06
CA LEU A 46 -0.36 8.79 -1.57
C LEU A 46 -1.17 8.77 -0.27
N GLU A 47 -0.90 9.67 0.67
CA GLU A 47 -1.68 9.79 1.92
C GLU A 47 -3.14 10.20 1.65
N ALA A 48 -3.38 11.09 0.69
CA ALA A 48 -4.73 11.44 0.28
C ALA A 48 -5.47 10.24 -0.34
N ILE A 49 -4.81 9.49 -1.22
CA ILE A 49 -5.37 8.27 -1.83
C ILE A 49 -5.68 7.22 -0.76
N GLU A 50 -4.77 7.02 0.20
CA GLU A 50 -4.98 6.08 1.30
C GLU A 50 -6.25 6.42 2.09
N ARG A 51 -6.42 7.69 2.48
CA ARG A 51 -7.63 8.17 3.16
C ARG A 51 -8.88 7.92 2.33
N THR A 52 -8.85 8.19 1.03
CA THR A 52 -9.97 7.92 0.12
C THR A 52 -10.31 6.43 0.06
N ILE A 53 -9.32 5.55 -0.02
CA ILE A 53 -9.54 4.10 -0.05
C ILE A 53 -10.10 3.61 1.29
N VAL A 54 -9.60 4.11 2.41
CA VAL A 54 -10.11 3.78 3.74
C VAL A 54 -11.58 4.20 3.85
N ALA A 55 -11.91 5.46 3.58
CA ALA A 55 -13.28 5.96 3.60
C ALA A 55 -14.21 5.13 2.71
N ARG A 56 -13.77 4.77 1.50
CA ARG A 56 -14.54 3.89 0.60
C ARG A 56 -14.75 2.49 1.18
N ASN A 57 -13.76 1.93 1.87
CA ASN A 57 -13.84 0.59 2.44
C ASN A 57 -14.70 0.55 3.72
N THR A 58 -14.61 1.58 4.58
CA THR A 58 -15.26 1.63 5.90
C THR A 58 -16.54 2.47 5.94
N GLY A 59 -16.85 3.19 4.85
CA GLY A 59 -17.86 4.25 4.84
C GLY A 59 -17.23 5.59 5.22
N ASP A 60 -17.74 6.68 4.62
CA ASP A 60 -17.34 8.04 4.98
C ASP A 60 -17.94 8.41 6.34
N PRO A 61 -17.17 8.88 7.33
CA PRO A 61 -17.71 9.44 8.57
C PRO A 61 -18.67 10.63 8.37
N ARG A 62 -18.68 11.27 7.19
CA ARG A 62 -19.60 12.37 6.82
C ARG A 62 -20.95 11.92 6.26
N GLY A 63 -21.19 10.62 6.09
CA GLY A 63 -22.49 10.07 5.71
C GLY A 63 -22.76 9.95 4.21
N GLU A 64 -21.79 10.26 3.35
CA GLU A 64 -21.91 10.11 1.90
C GLU A 64 -21.33 8.76 1.44
N GLY A 65 -22.22 7.78 1.23
CA GLY A 65 -21.88 6.48 0.64
C GLY A 65 -21.84 5.31 1.62
N ARG A 66 -22.45 4.18 1.22
CA ARG A 66 -22.48 2.94 2.01
C ARG A 66 -21.09 2.27 2.01
N PRO A 67 -20.59 1.77 3.16
CA PRO A 67 -19.36 0.97 3.20
C PRO A 67 -19.44 -0.21 2.23
N ARG A 68 -18.29 -0.60 1.68
CA ARG A 68 -18.20 -1.82 0.88
C ARG A 68 -18.52 -3.03 1.77
N PRO A 69 -19.40 -3.95 1.33
CA PRO A 69 -19.65 -5.19 2.05
C PRO A 69 -18.37 -6.01 2.30
N LEU A 70 -17.41 -5.92 1.38
CA LEU A 70 -16.08 -6.49 1.51
C LEU A 70 -15.01 -5.41 1.26
N PRO A 71 -14.23 -5.02 2.28
CA PRO A 71 -13.11 -4.10 2.11
C PRO A 71 -12.08 -4.64 1.11
N TYR A 72 -11.53 -3.75 0.27
CA TYR A 72 -10.45 -4.10 -0.65
C TYR A 72 -9.17 -3.35 -0.24
N PRO A 73 -8.31 -3.96 0.59
CA PRO A 73 -7.15 -3.26 1.17
C PRO A 73 -5.86 -3.40 0.33
N TYR A 74 -5.87 -4.22 -0.72
CA TYR A 74 -4.65 -4.61 -1.43
C TYR A 74 -3.96 -3.47 -2.19
N LEU A 75 -4.68 -2.39 -2.48
CA LEU A 75 -4.16 -1.19 -3.13
C LEU A 75 -4.01 0.01 -2.18
N LEU A 76 -4.02 -0.22 -0.85
CA LEU A 76 -3.62 0.82 0.09
C LEU A 76 -2.14 1.16 -0.14
N PRO A 77 -1.75 2.42 -0.35
CA PRO A 77 -0.34 2.82 -0.52
C PRO A 77 0.58 2.31 0.59
N SER A 78 0.10 2.20 1.83
CA SER A 78 0.81 1.57 2.95
C SER A 78 1.13 0.08 2.78
N ARG A 79 0.43 -0.62 1.89
CA ARG A 79 0.57 -2.06 1.63
C ARG A 79 1.23 -2.40 0.29
N ILE A 80 1.50 -1.38 -0.54
CA ILE A 80 2.16 -1.54 -1.84
C ILE A 80 3.68 -1.42 -1.65
N THR A 81 4.42 -2.41 -2.14
CA THR A 81 5.89 -2.35 -2.23
C THR A 81 6.32 -1.39 -3.33
N ALA A 82 7.47 -0.73 -3.15
CA ALA A 82 8.06 0.13 -4.18
C ALA A 82 8.61 -0.69 -5.37
N SER A 83 8.85 -1.99 -5.19
CA SER A 83 9.35 -2.91 -6.21
C SER A 83 8.85 -4.34 -5.99
N ILE A 84 9.06 -5.20 -6.99
CA ILE A 84 8.84 -6.65 -6.87
C ILE A 84 10.05 -7.24 -6.12
N ASN A 85 9.81 -7.95 -5.03
CA ASN A 85 10.87 -8.47 -4.15
C ASN A 85 10.50 -9.79 -3.43
N SER A 86 9.49 -10.50 -3.94
CA SER A 86 8.89 -11.71 -3.37
C SER A 86 8.71 -12.78 -4.43
#